data_AF-A0A081K7A5-F1
#
_entry.id   AF-A0A081K7A5-F1
#
_cell.length_a   1.000
_cell.length_b   1.000
_cell.length_c   1.000
_cell.angle_alpha   90.00
_cell.angle_beta   90.00
_cell.angle_gamma   90.00
#
_symmetry.space_group_name_H-M   'P 1'
#
loop_
_entity.id
_entity.type
_entity.pdbx_description
1 polymer ?
#
loop_
_entity_poly.entity_id
_entity_poly.type
_entity_poly.pdbx_seq_one_letter_code
_entity_poly.pdbx_strand_id
1 'polypeptide(L)'
;MSKSALNMFEDVFAQMRELPADLQRDLPVLLVNRKGDHCSAFMRTENIIGYAEPEKNYRLTWQGLVPEPVATVSESLTTPATPSLVNAKGKWIKDVDLSTKDANILGGMGSFFLPDYEKELVIPVAPTTHEHLAFYGCRLIRVGEVVSFDSTGNLPVTITSIGERYVDSYLMDQDKGGGTYLEVHDRPHLHMPLNKDAEGYLIIGKQTQEGDYLMSAFQVPFGYAIVMAPWVIHSDAYLVGRYLVIYSATPDFSTVILRKKSGELAPIRFSKNVS
;
A
#
# COMPACT_ATOMS: atom_id res chain seq x y z
N MET A 1 10.92 40.02 19.77
CA MET A 1 10.78 39.22 18.54
C MET A 1 12.14 38.59 18.24
N SER A 2 12.32 37.32 18.60
CA SER A 2 13.54 36.56 18.27
C SER A 2 13.23 35.73 17.03
N LYS A 3 13.91 36.03 15.92
CA LYS A 3 13.95 35.14 14.76
C LYS A 3 14.81 33.95 15.16
N SER A 4 14.17 32.82 15.43
CA SER A 4 14.83 31.52 15.55
C SER A 4 15.64 31.28 14.28
N ALA A 5 16.96 31.32 14.38
CA ALA A 5 17.85 30.87 13.32
C ALA A 5 17.54 29.39 13.06
N LEU A 6 17.18 29.06 11.82
CA LEU A 6 17.15 27.67 11.38
C LEU A 6 18.56 27.10 11.56
N ASN A 7 18.64 25.97 12.27
CA ASN A 7 19.86 25.24 12.52
C ASN A 7 20.38 24.67 11.18
N MET A 8 21.28 25.37 10.50
CA MET A 8 21.83 24.99 9.17
C MET A 8 22.79 23.78 9.18
N PHE A 9 22.79 22.95 10.23
CA PHE A 9 23.74 21.84 10.40
C PHE A 9 23.08 20.47 10.62
N GLU A 10 21.77 20.34 10.47
CA GLU A 10 21.17 19.01 10.40
C GLU A 10 21.50 18.39 9.03
N ASP A 11 22.31 17.33 9.05
CA ASP A 11 22.58 16.50 7.88
C ASP A 11 21.28 15.80 7.48
N VAL A 12 20.53 16.43 6.58
CA VAL A 12 19.21 15.97 6.11
C VAL A 12 19.25 14.58 5.48
N PHE A 13 20.43 14.04 5.17
CA PHE A 13 20.61 12.70 4.60
C PHE A 13 21.18 11.68 5.60
N ALA A 14 21.44 12.05 6.86
CA ALA A 14 22.03 11.15 7.86
C ALA A 14 21.25 9.84 7.95
N GLN A 15 19.92 9.92 8.09
CA GLN A 15 19.04 8.75 8.17
C GLN A 15 19.11 7.85 6.93
N MET A 16 19.26 8.43 5.73
CA MET A 16 19.39 7.65 4.49
C MET A 16 20.73 6.92 4.39
N ARG A 17 21.82 7.51 4.92
CA ARG A 17 23.15 6.87 4.93
C ARG A 17 23.29 5.79 6.00
N GLU A 18 22.45 5.84 7.04
CA GLU A 18 22.37 4.83 8.10
C GLU A 18 21.50 3.61 7.69
N LEU A 19 20.83 3.67 6.55
CA LEU A 19 20.06 2.52 6.05
C LEU A 19 20.99 1.32 5.77
N PRO A 20 20.51 0.09 5.99
CA PRO A 20 21.17 -1.13 5.54
C PRO A 20 21.49 -1.13 4.04
N ALA A 21 22.51 -1.87 3.63
CA ALA A 21 23.02 -1.86 2.26
C ALA A 21 21.99 -2.28 1.20
N ASP A 22 21.07 -3.19 1.54
CA ASP A 22 19.96 -3.57 0.67
C ASP A 22 19.01 -2.40 0.43
N LEU A 23 18.62 -1.67 1.49
CA LEU A 23 17.77 -0.49 1.35
C LEU A 23 18.49 0.68 0.65
N GLN A 24 19.79 0.86 0.86
CA GLN A 24 20.58 1.85 0.12
C GLN A 24 20.58 1.58 -1.38
N ARG A 25 20.74 0.31 -1.79
CA ARG A 25 20.65 -0.10 -3.19
C ARG A 25 19.27 0.19 -3.77
N ASP A 26 18.23 0.00 -2.98
CA ASP A 26 16.83 0.10 -3.43
C ASP A 26 16.29 1.56 -3.33
N LEU A 27 17.07 2.52 -2.80
CA LEU A 27 16.69 3.93 -2.71
C LEU A 27 16.08 4.52 -3.99
N PRO A 28 16.61 4.29 -5.21
CA PRO A 28 16.04 4.87 -6.43
C PRO A 28 14.58 4.48 -6.68
N VAL A 29 14.17 3.29 -6.26
CA VAL A 29 12.77 2.82 -6.41
C VAL A 29 11.93 3.15 -5.18
N LEU A 30 12.56 3.28 -4.00
CA LEU A 30 11.87 3.66 -2.77
C LEU A 30 11.48 5.14 -2.72
N LEU A 31 12.19 6.01 -3.45
CA LEU A 31 11.93 7.45 -3.53
C LEU A 31 10.89 7.77 -4.61
N VAL A 32 9.64 7.41 -4.34
CA VAL A 32 8.51 7.69 -5.23
C VAL A 32 8.32 9.20 -5.37
N ASN A 33 8.19 9.70 -6.60
CA ASN A 33 7.88 11.10 -6.86
C ASN A 33 7.01 11.24 -8.12
N ARG A 34 5.79 10.71 -8.04
CA ARG A 34 4.80 10.75 -9.11
C ARG A 34 4.05 12.07 -9.10
N LYS A 35 3.89 12.70 -10.27
CA LYS A 35 3.25 14.00 -10.40
C LYS A 35 2.42 14.09 -11.68
N GLY A 36 1.14 14.42 -11.52
CA GLY A 36 0.22 14.74 -12.61
C GLY A 36 0.19 16.24 -12.90
N ASP A 37 -0.71 16.65 -13.79
CA ASP A 37 -0.79 18.04 -14.25
C ASP A 37 -1.44 18.95 -13.21
N HIS A 38 -2.28 18.38 -12.34
CA HIS A 38 -2.89 19.10 -11.22
C HIS A 38 -1.95 19.13 -10.00
N CYS A 39 -1.95 20.23 -9.25
CA CYS A 39 -1.05 20.39 -8.09
C CYS A 39 -1.31 19.38 -6.95
N SER A 40 -2.54 18.86 -6.84
CA SER A 40 -2.91 17.78 -5.91
C SER A 40 -2.95 16.39 -6.56
N ALA A 41 -2.37 16.22 -7.76
CA ALA A 41 -2.20 14.92 -8.40
C ALA A 41 -0.77 14.44 -8.16
N PHE A 42 -0.53 13.81 -7.01
CA PHE A 42 0.80 13.29 -6.69
C PHE A 42 0.74 12.10 -5.75
N MET A 43 1.79 11.29 -5.80
CA MET A 43 2.15 10.33 -4.78
C MET A 43 3.65 10.45 -4.60
N ARG A 44 4.11 10.77 -3.40
CA ARG A 44 5.53 11.01 -3.14
C ARG A 44 5.97 10.51 -1.78
N THR A 45 7.18 9.98 -1.75
CA THR A 45 7.92 9.70 -0.53
C THR A 45 8.48 11.02 -0.01
N GLU A 46 8.00 11.46 1.15
CA GLU A 46 8.49 12.67 1.82
C GLU A 46 9.78 12.38 2.61
N ASN A 47 9.86 11.20 3.23
CA ASN A 47 11.02 10.80 4.02
C ASN A 47 11.11 9.27 4.19
N ILE A 48 12.32 8.76 4.45
CA ILE A 48 12.58 7.41 4.96
C ILE A 48 13.08 7.59 6.39
N ILE A 49 12.23 7.25 7.36
CA ILE A 49 12.45 7.57 8.79
C ILE A 49 13.06 6.41 9.58
N GLY A 50 13.34 5.29 8.92
CA GLY A 50 13.96 4.11 9.53
C GLY A 50 13.68 2.85 8.72
N TYR A 51 13.88 1.71 9.36
CA TYR A 51 13.59 0.40 8.79
C TYR A 51 13.19 -0.59 9.89
N ALA A 52 12.44 -1.62 9.49
CA ALA A 52 12.20 -2.81 10.29
C ALA A 52 13.02 -3.98 9.75
N GLU A 53 13.62 -4.75 10.65
CA GLU A 53 14.37 -5.96 10.36
C GLU A 53 13.44 -7.17 10.52
N PRO A 54 13.67 -8.23 9.73
CA PRO A 54 13.01 -9.51 9.93
C PRO A 54 13.11 -10.01 11.37
N GLU A 55 12.06 -10.71 11.83
CA GLU A 55 12.03 -11.41 13.13
C GLU A 55 12.21 -10.52 14.38
N LYS A 56 12.22 -9.19 14.22
CA LYS A 56 12.24 -8.24 15.34
C LYS A 56 10.86 -7.70 15.67
N ASN A 57 10.70 -7.29 16.92
CA ASN A 57 9.49 -6.66 17.42
C ASN A 57 9.64 -5.15 17.42
N TYR A 58 8.57 -4.45 17.04
CA TYR A 58 8.53 -3.01 16.97
C TYR A 58 7.25 -2.48 17.59
N ARG A 59 7.37 -1.44 18.42
CA ARG A 59 6.22 -0.66 18.85
C ARG A 59 5.83 0.32 17.77
N LEU A 60 4.55 0.31 17.38
CA LEU A 60 4.00 1.32 16.48
C LEU A 60 3.83 2.65 17.21
N THR A 61 4.42 3.72 16.67
CA THR A 61 4.32 5.08 17.21
C THR A 61 3.98 6.08 16.10
N TRP A 62 3.62 7.30 16.49
CA TRP A 62 3.44 8.40 15.53
C TRP A 62 4.73 8.81 14.80
N GLN A 63 5.89 8.44 15.35
CA GLN A 63 7.21 8.72 14.78
C GLN A 63 7.76 7.54 13.96
N GLY A 64 6.99 6.46 13.80
CA GLY A 64 7.42 5.25 13.11
C GLY A 64 7.49 4.03 14.03
N LEU A 65 8.41 3.12 13.71
CA LEU A 65 8.59 1.86 14.43
C LEU A 65 9.78 1.95 15.38
N VAL A 66 9.54 1.68 16.66
CA VAL A 66 10.59 1.68 17.70
C VAL A 66 10.92 0.23 18.08
N PRO A 67 12.18 -0.24 17.94
CA PRO A 67 12.56 -1.59 18.34
C PRO A 67 12.19 -1.90 19.79
N GLU A 68 11.62 -3.07 20.05
CA GLU A 68 11.23 -3.51 21.39
C GLU A 68 11.87 -4.87 21.73
N PRO A 69 12.75 -4.94 22.76
CA PRO A 69 13.63 -6.09 22.97
C PRO A 69 12.89 -7.37 23.41
N VAL A 70 11.76 -7.26 24.11
CA VAL A 70 10.92 -8.40 24.48
C VAL A 70 9.50 -7.90 24.68
N ALA A 71 8.62 -8.15 23.70
CA ALA A 71 7.20 -8.10 23.96
C ALA A 71 6.69 -9.53 24.07
N THR A 72 5.89 -9.80 25.10
CA THR A 72 4.93 -10.90 25.02
C THR A 72 3.99 -10.51 23.90
N VAL A 73 4.25 -10.99 22.68
CA VAL A 73 3.32 -10.82 21.58
C VAL A 73 2.07 -11.58 21.99
N SER A 74 1.09 -10.87 22.53
CA SER A 74 -0.23 -11.41 22.84
C SER A 74 -0.99 -11.52 21.51
N GLU A 75 -0.48 -12.33 20.59
CA GLU A 75 -1.18 -12.70 19.37
C GLU A 75 -2.28 -13.70 19.75
N SER A 76 -3.40 -13.18 20.27
CA SER A 76 -4.64 -13.93 20.13
C SER A 76 -4.99 -13.93 18.65
N LEU A 77 -4.90 -15.09 18.00
CA LEU A 77 -5.35 -15.26 16.63
C LEU A 77 -6.81 -14.79 16.54
N THR A 78 -7.03 -13.66 15.86
CA THR A 78 -8.37 -13.14 15.65
C THR A 78 -9.12 -14.12 14.75
N THR A 79 -10.31 -14.55 15.17
CA THR A 79 -11.14 -15.43 14.34
C THR A 79 -11.62 -14.64 13.13
N PRO A 80 -11.30 -15.08 11.89
CA PRO A 80 -11.69 -14.34 10.70
C PRO A 80 -13.22 -14.26 10.50
N ALA A 81 -13.70 -13.12 10.02
CA ALA A 81 -15.08 -12.94 9.58
C ALA A 81 -15.09 -12.42 8.14
N THR A 82 -16.01 -12.92 7.31
CA THR A 82 -16.09 -12.51 5.89
C THR A 82 -16.60 -11.07 5.78
N PRO A 83 -15.82 -10.14 5.21
CA PRO A 83 -16.27 -8.78 4.96
C PRO A 83 -17.25 -8.69 3.78
N SER A 84 -17.87 -7.53 3.60
CA SER A 84 -18.50 -7.19 2.32
C SER A 84 -17.44 -7.17 1.24
N LEU A 85 -17.54 -8.08 0.27
CA LEU A 85 -16.51 -8.30 -0.74
C LEU A 85 -17.10 -8.47 -2.14
N VAL A 86 -16.29 -8.22 -3.16
CA VAL A 86 -16.56 -8.66 -4.54
C VAL A 86 -15.86 -9.99 -4.77
N ASN A 87 -16.54 -10.93 -5.42
CA ASN A 87 -15.91 -12.06 -6.09
C ASN A 87 -15.69 -11.67 -7.55
N ALA A 88 -14.50 -11.15 -7.86
CA ALA A 88 -14.16 -10.72 -9.20
C ALA A 88 -13.69 -11.91 -10.03
N LYS A 89 -14.30 -12.07 -11.19
CA LYS A 89 -13.84 -12.95 -12.26
C LYS A 89 -12.88 -12.15 -13.15
N GLY A 90 -11.90 -12.80 -13.74
CA GLY A 90 -11.00 -12.13 -14.68
C GLY A 90 -9.78 -12.98 -15.00
N LYS A 91 -8.95 -12.47 -15.92
CA LYS A 91 -7.69 -13.11 -16.30
C LYS A 91 -6.53 -12.26 -15.83
N TRP A 92 -5.82 -12.74 -14.81
CA TRP A 92 -4.54 -12.17 -14.36
C TRP A 92 -3.41 -12.65 -15.28
N ILE A 93 -2.95 -11.77 -16.17
CA ILE A 93 -1.81 -12.03 -17.04
C ILE A 93 -0.59 -11.37 -16.40
N LYS A 94 0.37 -12.19 -15.96
CA LYS A 94 1.61 -11.71 -15.33
C LYS A 94 2.61 -11.16 -16.35
N ASP A 95 2.55 -11.63 -17.60
CA ASP A 95 3.48 -11.25 -18.65
C ASP A 95 3.39 -9.75 -18.96
N VAL A 96 4.56 -9.12 -18.96
CA VAL A 96 4.72 -7.67 -18.94
C VAL A 96 4.58 -7.07 -20.34
N ASP A 97 3.73 -6.05 -20.46
CA ASP A 97 3.85 -5.05 -21.52
C ASP A 97 4.84 -3.96 -21.05
N LEU A 98 6.00 -3.85 -21.72
CA LEU A 98 7.09 -2.95 -21.35
C LEU A 98 6.85 -1.48 -21.76
N SER A 99 5.64 -1.13 -22.20
CA SER A 99 5.34 0.21 -22.74
C SER A 99 5.18 1.32 -21.68
N THR A 100 4.87 0.99 -20.42
CA THR A 100 4.68 1.99 -19.32
C THR A 100 5.67 1.78 -18.17
N LYS A 101 6.57 2.76 -17.95
CA LYS A 101 7.65 2.67 -16.95
C LYS A 101 7.30 3.22 -15.54
N ASP A 102 6.27 4.05 -15.41
CA ASP A 102 6.14 4.96 -14.25
C ASP A 102 4.99 4.65 -13.26
N ALA A 103 4.33 3.52 -13.42
CA ALA A 103 3.11 3.23 -12.66
C ALA A 103 3.32 2.39 -11.37
N ASN A 104 4.45 1.69 -11.23
CA ASN A 104 4.80 0.91 -10.04
C ASN A 104 6.32 0.92 -9.76
N ILE A 105 6.70 0.80 -8.49
CA ILE A 105 8.09 0.72 -8.02
C ILE A 105 8.76 -0.63 -8.29
N LEU A 106 7.98 -1.71 -8.47
CA LEU A 106 8.53 -3.06 -8.65
C LEU A 106 8.92 -3.38 -10.10
N GLY A 107 8.39 -2.63 -11.09
CA GLY A 107 8.77 -2.77 -12.50
C GLY A 107 7.59 -3.03 -13.44
N GLY A 108 7.80 -3.95 -14.38
CA GLY A 108 6.89 -4.24 -15.50
C GLY A 108 5.48 -4.67 -15.08
N MET A 109 4.49 -4.31 -15.89
CA MET A 109 3.07 -4.53 -15.59
C MET A 109 2.43 -5.55 -16.49
N GLY A 110 1.81 -6.53 -15.86
CA GLY A 110 0.84 -7.40 -16.51
C GLY A 110 -0.51 -6.70 -16.67
N SER A 111 -1.53 -7.48 -17.00
CA SER A 111 -2.90 -6.98 -17.14
C SER A 111 -3.91 -7.91 -16.50
N PHE A 112 -4.86 -7.32 -15.78
CA PHE A 112 -6.04 -8.00 -15.29
C PHE A 112 -7.22 -7.66 -16.20
N PHE A 113 -7.61 -8.62 -17.03
CA PHE A 113 -8.73 -8.42 -17.94
C PHE A 113 -10.04 -8.77 -17.26
N LEU A 114 -10.92 -7.76 -17.17
CA LEU A 114 -12.31 -7.94 -16.77
C LEU A 114 -13.08 -8.79 -17.79
N PRO A 115 -14.11 -9.53 -17.36
CA PRO A 115 -15.05 -10.19 -18.27
C PRO A 115 -15.73 -9.19 -19.23
N ASP A 116 -16.18 -9.66 -20.40
CA ASP A 116 -16.78 -8.83 -21.45
C ASP A 116 -17.94 -7.95 -20.98
N TYR A 117 -18.68 -8.43 -19.98
CA TYR A 117 -19.87 -7.78 -19.44
C TYR A 117 -19.54 -6.75 -18.35
N GLU A 118 -18.30 -6.67 -17.88
CA GLU A 118 -17.84 -5.72 -16.87
C GLU A 118 -17.02 -4.60 -17.50
N LYS A 119 -17.38 -3.35 -17.18
CA LYS A 119 -16.66 -2.15 -17.65
C LYS A 119 -15.79 -1.52 -16.57
N GLU A 120 -16.05 -1.88 -15.32
CA GLU A 120 -15.41 -1.37 -14.11
C GLU A 120 -15.41 -2.48 -13.06
N LEU A 121 -14.44 -2.45 -12.16
CA LEU A 121 -14.42 -3.33 -11.00
C LEU A 121 -15.06 -2.59 -9.81
N VAL A 122 -16.21 -3.08 -9.35
CA VAL A 122 -16.91 -2.49 -8.21
C VAL A 122 -16.51 -3.24 -6.93
N ILE A 123 -15.79 -2.57 -6.03
CA ILE A 123 -15.31 -3.14 -4.77
C ILE A 123 -16.13 -2.58 -3.61
N PRO A 124 -16.78 -3.44 -2.79
CA PRO A 124 -17.49 -2.98 -1.60
C PRO A 124 -16.54 -2.40 -0.56
N VAL A 125 -16.96 -1.32 0.08
CA VAL A 125 -16.31 -0.79 1.28
C VAL A 125 -16.78 -1.58 2.47
N ALA A 126 -15.87 -2.30 3.11
CA ALA A 126 -16.14 -3.06 4.32
C ALA A 126 -15.76 -2.25 5.57
N PRO A 127 -16.45 -2.48 6.71
CA PRO A 127 -15.98 -1.96 8.00
C PRO A 127 -14.56 -2.47 8.30
N THR A 128 -13.67 -1.59 8.74
CA THR A 128 -12.30 -1.98 9.10
C THR A 128 -12.28 -2.54 10.51
N THR A 129 -12.37 -3.86 10.64
CA THR A 129 -12.27 -4.59 11.92
C THR A 129 -11.14 -5.61 11.89
N HIS A 130 -10.73 -6.09 13.07
CA HIS A 130 -9.70 -7.13 13.18
C HIS A 130 -10.14 -8.40 12.45
N GLU A 131 -11.39 -8.81 12.58
CA GLU A 131 -11.95 -10.04 12.00
C GLU A 131 -12.01 -9.98 10.47
N HIS A 132 -12.42 -8.83 9.91
CA HIS A 132 -12.47 -8.63 8.47
C HIS A 132 -11.07 -8.61 7.83
N LEU A 133 -10.09 -8.03 8.51
CA LEU A 133 -8.71 -8.04 8.02
C LEU A 133 -8.07 -9.42 8.16
N ALA A 134 -8.37 -10.14 9.25
CA ALA A 134 -7.92 -11.51 9.45
C ALA A 134 -8.41 -12.47 8.35
N PHE A 135 -9.56 -12.19 7.70
CA PHE A 135 -10.03 -12.96 6.53
C PHE A 135 -9.04 -12.97 5.35
N TYR A 136 -8.24 -11.92 5.24
CA TYR A 136 -7.19 -11.78 4.23
C TYR A 136 -5.78 -12.07 4.78
N GLY A 137 -5.65 -12.54 6.03
CA GLY A 137 -4.36 -12.69 6.69
C GLY A 137 -3.72 -11.36 7.10
N CYS A 138 -4.49 -10.27 7.12
CA CYS A 138 -4.02 -8.96 7.56
C CYS A 138 -4.31 -8.74 9.05
N ARG A 139 -3.63 -7.77 9.66
CA ARG A 139 -3.84 -7.36 11.06
C ARG A 139 -4.19 -5.88 11.12
N LEU A 140 -5.12 -5.54 12.01
CA LEU A 140 -5.32 -4.17 12.46
C LEU A 140 -4.53 -4.00 13.76
N ILE A 141 -3.67 -3.01 13.83
CA ILE A 141 -2.89 -2.71 15.04
C ILE A 141 -3.10 -1.26 15.44
N ARG A 142 -3.15 -0.99 16.75
CA ARG A 142 -3.30 0.35 17.29
C ARG A 142 -1.94 0.98 17.56
N VAL A 143 -1.83 2.30 17.44
CA VAL A 143 -0.65 3.03 17.95
C VAL A 143 -0.40 2.66 19.41
N GLY A 144 0.84 2.29 19.72
CA GLY A 144 1.28 1.78 21.01
C GLY A 144 1.37 0.25 21.09
N GLU A 145 0.76 -0.49 20.16
CA GLU A 145 0.88 -1.95 20.08
C GLU A 145 2.20 -2.38 19.42
N VAL A 146 2.55 -3.64 19.65
CA VAL A 146 3.77 -4.26 19.14
C VAL A 146 3.44 -5.10 17.91
N VAL A 147 4.29 -5.00 16.90
CA VAL A 147 4.20 -5.72 15.64
C VAL A 147 5.55 -6.32 15.26
N SER A 148 5.50 -7.49 14.64
CA SER A 148 6.62 -8.10 13.92
C SER A 148 6.23 -8.29 12.47
N PHE A 149 7.22 -8.40 11.59
CA PHE A 149 7.01 -8.58 10.16
C PHE A 149 7.64 -9.89 9.70
N ASP A 150 6.83 -10.72 9.04
CA ASP A 150 7.33 -11.86 8.27
C ASP A 150 7.89 -11.33 6.94
N SER A 151 9.22 -11.25 6.83
CA SER A 151 9.88 -10.69 5.66
C SER A 151 11.24 -11.32 5.42
N THR A 152 11.63 -11.40 4.15
CA THR A 152 12.92 -11.96 3.69
C THR A 152 14.08 -10.94 3.74
N GLY A 153 13.86 -9.71 4.21
CA GLY A 153 14.88 -8.67 4.30
C GLY A 153 14.38 -7.39 4.95
N ASN A 154 15.19 -6.33 4.96
CA ASN A 154 14.83 -5.09 5.64
C ASN A 154 13.64 -4.40 4.96
N LEU A 155 12.81 -3.76 5.77
CA LEU A 155 11.59 -3.07 5.36
C LEU A 155 11.75 -1.58 5.63
N PRO A 156 11.79 -0.72 4.61
CA PRO A 156 11.93 0.72 4.85
C PRO A 156 10.63 1.26 5.44
N VAL A 157 10.77 2.14 6.43
CA VAL A 157 9.66 2.87 7.02
C VAL A 157 9.66 4.26 6.42
N THR A 158 8.63 4.57 5.66
CA THR A 158 8.53 5.81 4.87
C THR A 158 7.38 6.68 5.34
N ILE A 159 7.48 7.98 5.07
CA ILE A 159 6.34 8.89 5.09
C ILE A 159 5.97 9.15 3.64
N THR A 160 4.76 8.77 3.26
CA THR A 160 4.24 8.95 1.90
C THR A 160 3.04 9.88 1.91
N SER A 161 2.97 10.74 0.91
CA SER A 161 1.97 11.78 0.76
C SER A 161 1.26 11.61 -0.58
N ILE A 162 -0.06 11.52 -0.54
CA ILE A 162 -0.91 11.21 -1.70
C ILE A 162 -1.96 12.30 -1.82
N GLY A 163 -2.04 12.91 -3.00
CA GLY A 163 -2.96 14.01 -3.26
C GLY A 163 -4.34 13.54 -3.75
N GLU A 164 -5.38 14.32 -3.44
CA GLU A 164 -6.79 14.03 -3.75
C GLU A 164 -7.08 13.75 -5.23
N ARG A 165 -6.26 14.29 -6.15
CA ARG A 165 -6.43 14.15 -7.60
C ARG A 165 -5.48 13.12 -8.20
N TYR A 166 -4.77 12.36 -7.37
CA TYR A 166 -3.77 11.39 -7.83
C TYR A 166 -4.41 10.35 -8.76
N VAL A 167 -5.58 9.82 -8.39
CA VAL A 167 -6.26 8.80 -9.21
C VAL A 167 -6.65 9.35 -10.58
N ASP A 168 -7.41 10.43 -10.61
CA ASP A 168 -8.06 10.94 -11.82
C ASP A 168 -7.17 11.87 -12.66
N SER A 169 -6.03 12.34 -12.15
CA SER A 169 -5.13 13.25 -12.89
C SER A 169 -3.67 12.74 -12.98
N TYR A 170 -3.39 11.53 -12.49
CA TYR A 170 -2.13 10.82 -12.74
C TYR A 170 -2.37 9.33 -13.02
N LEU A 171 -3.02 8.59 -12.11
CA LEU A 171 -3.14 7.14 -12.20
C LEU A 171 -3.89 6.68 -13.46
N MET A 172 -5.03 7.32 -13.75
CA MET A 172 -5.88 6.97 -14.90
C MET A 172 -5.43 7.61 -16.23
N ASP A 173 -4.35 8.38 -16.22
CA ASP A 173 -3.73 8.93 -17.43
C ASP A 173 -2.83 7.86 -18.07
N GLN A 174 -3.13 7.48 -19.32
CA GLN A 174 -2.41 6.42 -20.04
C GLN A 174 -0.94 6.76 -20.26
N ASP A 175 -0.62 8.03 -20.44
CA ASP A 175 0.75 8.49 -20.68
C ASP A 175 1.55 8.68 -19.37
N LYS A 176 0.91 8.48 -18.21
CA LYS A 176 1.51 8.59 -16.89
C LYS A 176 1.34 7.30 -16.08
N GLY A 177 0.30 7.24 -15.26
CA GLY A 177 0.05 6.14 -14.33
C GLY A 177 -0.51 4.88 -14.98
N GLY A 178 -0.89 4.92 -16.26
CA GLY A 178 -1.21 3.72 -17.04
C GLY A 178 -2.44 2.94 -16.60
N GLY A 179 -3.18 3.42 -15.60
CA GLY A 179 -4.39 2.82 -15.05
C GLY A 179 -4.27 2.38 -13.59
N THR A 180 -5.42 1.95 -13.05
CA THR A 180 -5.47 1.37 -11.72
C THR A 180 -4.78 0.00 -11.69
N TYR A 181 -4.07 -0.28 -10.60
CA TYR A 181 -3.32 -1.53 -10.44
C TYR A 181 -3.81 -2.36 -9.27
N LEU A 182 -3.62 -3.68 -9.41
CA LEU A 182 -3.60 -4.63 -8.31
C LEU A 182 -2.21 -5.25 -8.24
N GLU A 183 -1.72 -5.47 -7.03
CA GLU A 183 -0.38 -5.98 -6.77
C GLU A 183 -0.39 -7.13 -5.78
N VAL A 184 0.58 -8.03 -5.94
CA VAL A 184 0.88 -9.09 -4.98
C VAL A 184 2.39 -9.35 -4.96
N HIS A 185 2.98 -9.53 -3.79
CA HIS A 185 4.40 -9.84 -3.63
C HIS A 185 4.74 -10.43 -2.26
N ASP A 186 5.97 -10.93 -2.10
CA ASP A 186 6.46 -11.62 -0.90
C ASP A 186 6.75 -10.70 0.30
N ARG A 187 6.68 -9.37 0.13
CA ARG A 187 6.93 -8.42 1.22
C ARG A 187 5.65 -7.96 1.92
N PRO A 188 5.65 -7.86 3.26
CA PRO A 188 4.52 -7.30 4.00
C PRO A 188 4.46 -5.79 3.82
N HIS A 189 3.25 -5.24 3.88
CA HIS A 189 3.00 -3.81 3.85
C HIS A 189 2.40 -3.33 5.17
N LEU A 190 2.61 -2.04 5.47
CA LEU A 190 1.95 -1.35 6.57
C LEU A 190 1.47 0.00 6.07
N HIS A 191 0.23 0.36 6.38
CA HIS A 191 -0.30 1.70 6.09
C HIS A 191 -0.96 2.26 7.35
N MET A 192 -0.50 3.42 7.81
CA MET A 192 -1.07 4.14 8.96
C MET A 192 -1.24 5.63 8.64
N PRO A 193 -2.47 6.18 8.70
CA PRO A 193 -2.69 7.62 8.63
C PRO A 193 -1.89 8.38 9.68
N LEU A 194 -1.18 9.43 9.25
CA LEU A 194 -0.49 10.37 10.15
C LEU A 194 -1.36 11.55 10.56
N ASN A 195 -2.54 11.70 9.94
CA ASN A 195 -3.52 12.72 10.30
C ASN A 195 -4.95 12.15 10.21
N LYS A 196 -5.88 12.82 10.90
CA LYS A 196 -7.29 12.44 10.95
C LYS A 196 -8.06 12.71 9.66
N ASP A 197 -7.49 13.55 8.79
CA ASP A 197 -8.10 13.99 7.53
C ASP A 197 -7.71 13.05 6.36
N ALA A 198 -6.88 12.03 6.63
CA ALA A 198 -6.55 11.01 5.65
C ALA A 198 -7.80 10.19 5.30
N GLU A 199 -7.97 9.94 4.01
CA GLU A 199 -9.16 9.34 3.45
C GLU A 199 -8.83 8.36 2.33
N GLY A 200 -9.85 7.94 1.58
CA GLY A 200 -9.71 6.96 0.54
C GLY A 200 -9.70 5.53 1.08
N TYR A 201 -9.28 4.59 0.24
CA TYR A 201 -9.41 3.16 0.54
C TYR A 201 -8.16 2.39 0.16
N LEU A 202 -7.75 1.51 1.08
CA LEU A 202 -6.81 0.43 0.80
C LEU A 202 -7.61 -0.77 0.29
N ILE A 203 -7.29 -1.22 -0.92
CA ILE A 203 -7.88 -2.43 -1.49
C ILE A 203 -7.08 -3.62 -0.96
N ILE A 204 -7.78 -4.65 -0.47
CA ILE A 204 -7.19 -5.88 0.05
C ILE A 204 -7.96 -7.07 -0.52
N GLY A 205 -7.25 -8.10 -0.94
CA GLY A 205 -7.84 -9.28 -1.52
C GLY A 205 -6.99 -10.54 -1.40
N LYS A 206 -7.58 -11.64 -1.87
CA LYS A 206 -6.93 -12.94 -2.01
C LYS A 206 -7.48 -13.69 -3.21
N GLN A 207 -6.67 -14.59 -3.77
CA GLN A 207 -7.15 -15.54 -4.77
C GLN A 207 -7.78 -16.76 -4.07
N THR A 208 -8.88 -17.29 -4.62
CA THR A 208 -9.46 -18.56 -4.17
C THR A 208 -8.81 -19.75 -4.87
N GLN A 209 -9.11 -20.96 -4.39
CA GLN A 209 -8.61 -22.20 -5.02
C GLN A 209 -9.16 -22.39 -6.45
N GLU A 210 -10.34 -21.84 -6.72
CA GLU A 210 -11.01 -21.84 -8.03
C GLU A 210 -10.43 -20.80 -9.00
N GLY A 211 -9.50 -19.97 -8.53
CA GLY A 211 -8.86 -18.91 -9.31
C GLY A 211 -9.60 -17.58 -9.33
N ASP A 212 -10.67 -17.46 -8.54
CA ASP A 212 -11.43 -16.21 -8.35
C ASP A 212 -10.68 -15.23 -7.45
N TYR A 213 -11.05 -13.94 -7.50
CA TYR A 213 -10.39 -12.89 -6.73
C TYR A 213 -11.37 -12.23 -5.75
N LEU A 214 -11.20 -12.49 -4.46
CA LEU A 214 -12.03 -11.89 -3.41
C LEU A 214 -11.40 -10.59 -2.95
N MET A 215 -12.09 -9.47 -3.05
CA MET A 215 -11.54 -8.15 -2.70
C MET A 215 -12.53 -7.31 -1.89
N SER A 216 -12.00 -6.55 -0.94
CA SER A 216 -12.71 -5.52 -0.17
C SER A 216 -11.90 -4.24 -0.15
N ALA A 217 -12.59 -3.11 0.05
CA ALA A 217 -11.96 -1.82 0.27
C ALA A 217 -12.09 -1.42 1.75
N PHE A 218 -11.01 -0.94 2.35
CA PHE A 218 -10.94 -0.57 3.76
C PHE A 218 -10.43 0.85 3.91
N GLN A 219 -11.12 1.64 4.75
CA GLN A 219 -10.56 2.92 5.20
C GLN A 219 -9.68 2.64 6.43
N VAL A 220 -8.42 3.07 6.41
CA VAL A 220 -7.55 2.90 7.58
C VAL A 220 -7.96 3.91 8.66
N PRO A 221 -8.38 3.48 9.86
CA PRO A 221 -8.80 4.42 10.91
C PRO A 221 -7.60 5.18 11.47
N PHE A 222 -7.76 6.48 11.75
CA PHE A 222 -6.73 7.25 12.44
C PHE A 222 -6.44 6.65 13.83
N GLY A 223 -5.16 6.52 14.16
CA GLY A 223 -4.69 5.83 15.38
C GLY A 223 -4.52 4.32 15.24
N TYR A 224 -4.76 3.78 14.04
CA TYR A 224 -4.54 2.38 13.69
C TYR A 224 -3.71 2.27 12.41
N ALA A 225 -3.01 1.14 12.26
CA ALA A 225 -2.35 0.72 11.04
C ALA A 225 -2.95 -0.61 10.56
N ILE A 226 -3.00 -0.79 9.25
CA ILE A 226 -3.24 -2.10 8.64
C ILE A 226 -1.88 -2.69 8.28
N VAL A 227 -1.62 -3.90 8.76
CA VAL A 227 -0.45 -4.71 8.40
C VAL A 227 -0.93 -5.80 7.46
N MET A 228 -0.46 -5.76 6.23
CA MET A 228 -0.74 -6.77 5.21
C MET A 228 0.36 -7.82 5.23
N ALA A 229 -0.02 -9.09 5.29
CA ALA A 229 0.91 -10.21 5.16
C ALA A 229 1.47 -10.30 3.72
N PRO A 230 2.59 -11.00 3.53
CA PRO A 230 3.05 -11.41 2.20
C PRO A 230 1.92 -12.05 1.37
N TRP A 231 1.98 -11.86 0.06
CA TRP A 231 1.08 -12.45 -0.95
C TRP A 231 -0.39 -12.04 -0.87
N VAL A 232 -0.72 -11.03 -0.05
CA VAL A 232 -2.02 -10.37 -0.08
C VAL A 232 -2.13 -9.55 -1.36
N ILE A 233 -3.24 -9.70 -2.09
CA ILE A 233 -3.56 -8.83 -3.22
C ILE A 233 -3.91 -7.46 -2.65
N HIS A 234 -3.31 -6.39 -3.15
CA HIS A 234 -3.60 -5.07 -2.63
C HIS A 234 -3.44 -3.96 -3.67
N SER A 235 -3.97 -2.79 -3.31
CA SER A 235 -3.73 -1.53 -4.01
C SER A 235 -3.91 -0.37 -3.05
N ASP A 236 -2.88 0.45 -2.92
CA ASP A 236 -2.83 1.64 -2.06
C ASP A 236 -2.96 2.95 -2.85
N ALA A 237 -3.18 2.84 -4.17
CA ALA A 237 -3.31 3.97 -5.09
C ALA A 237 -4.50 4.89 -4.80
N TYR A 238 -5.48 4.41 -4.04
CA TYR A 238 -6.72 5.12 -3.69
C TYR A 238 -6.70 5.72 -2.29
N LEU A 239 -5.57 5.69 -1.59
CA LEU A 239 -5.38 6.43 -0.34
C LEU A 239 -5.15 7.91 -0.65
N VAL A 240 -5.57 8.79 0.26
CA VAL A 240 -5.39 10.24 0.16
C VAL A 240 -4.94 10.78 1.51
N GLY A 241 -3.93 11.64 1.51
CA GLY A 241 -3.35 12.22 2.73
C GLY A 241 -1.93 11.72 3.00
N ARG A 242 -1.51 11.81 4.27
CA ARG A 242 -0.15 11.45 4.71
C ARG A 242 -0.18 10.16 5.51
N TYR A 243 0.66 9.22 5.12
CA TYR A 243 0.73 7.88 5.71
C TYR A 243 2.16 7.54 6.12
N LEU A 244 2.29 6.86 7.25
CA LEU A 244 3.43 6.00 7.53
C LEU A 244 3.24 4.73 6.70
N VAL A 245 4.21 4.41 5.85
CA VAL A 245 4.10 3.28 4.93
C VAL A 245 5.34 2.40 4.99
N ILE A 246 5.12 1.09 5.03
CA ILE A 246 6.10 0.10 4.64
C ILE A 246 5.70 -0.43 3.27
N TYR A 247 6.56 -0.19 2.28
CA TYR A 247 6.57 -0.87 1.00
C TYR A 247 8.02 -1.20 0.65
N SER A 248 8.27 -2.30 -0.04
CA SER A 248 9.62 -2.78 -0.33
C SER A 248 9.78 -3.17 -1.79
N ALA A 249 10.97 -2.93 -2.35
CA ALA A 249 11.34 -3.52 -3.62
C ALA A 249 11.62 -5.02 -3.45
N THR A 250 11.10 -5.84 -4.36
CA THR A 250 11.31 -7.28 -4.36
C THR A 250 11.27 -7.82 -5.79
N PRO A 251 12.08 -8.84 -6.14
CA PRO A 251 11.97 -9.51 -7.43
C PRO A 251 10.73 -10.41 -7.53
N ASP A 252 10.15 -10.82 -6.39
CA ASP A 252 9.04 -11.78 -6.33
C ASP A 252 7.70 -11.05 -6.22
N PHE A 253 7.24 -10.52 -7.35
CA PHE A 253 6.00 -9.74 -7.43
C PHE A 253 5.17 -10.03 -8.69
N SER A 254 3.92 -9.57 -8.66
CA SER A 254 3.11 -9.39 -9.85
C SER A 254 2.22 -8.17 -9.68
N THR A 255 2.39 -7.20 -10.57
CA THR A 255 1.55 -6.01 -10.65
C THR A 255 0.81 -6.06 -11.97
N VAL A 256 -0.51 -5.80 -11.93
CA VAL A 256 -1.36 -5.82 -13.12
C VAL A 256 -2.18 -4.56 -13.21
N ILE A 257 -2.27 -4.00 -14.41
CA ILE A 257 -3.22 -2.92 -14.71
C ILE A 257 -4.59 -3.51 -15.00
N LEU A 258 -5.63 -2.93 -14.42
CA LEU A 258 -7.00 -3.31 -14.70
C LEU A 258 -7.42 -2.84 -16.10
N ARG A 259 -7.84 -3.78 -16.94
CA ARG A 259 -8.27 -3.53 -18.30
C ARG A 259 -9.64 -4.13 -18.57
N LYS A 260 -10.42 -3.45 -19.40
CA LYS A 260 -11.58 -4.05 -20.07
C LYS A 260 -11.08 -5.10 -21.05
N LYS A 261 -11.95 -6.03 -21.49
CA LYS A 261 -11.58 -6.99 -22.53
C LYS A 261 -11.10 -6.34 -23.84
N SER A 262 -11.55 -5.12 -24.14
CA SER A 262 -11.07 -4.36 -25.31
C SER A 262 -9.61 -3.90 -25.19
N GLY A 263 -8.97 -4.01 -24.02
CA GLY A 263 -7.62 -3.52 -23.76
C GLY A 263 -7.57 -2.11 -23.16
N GLU A 264 -8.68 -1.37 -23.20
CA GLU A 264 -8.81 -0.07 -22.54
C GLU A 264 -8.68 -0.18 -21.02
N LEU A 265 -8.26 0.90 -20.38
CA LEU A 265 -8.24 0.99 -18.92
C LEU A 265 -9.64 0.81 -18.35
N ALA A 266 -9.74 -0.04 -17.32
CA ALA A 266 -10.95 -0.17 -16.51
C ALA A 266 -10.75 0.57 -15.18
N PRO A 267 -11.73 1.37 -14.72
CA PRO A 267 -11.66 1.98 -13.40
C PRO A 267 -12.06 1.00 -12.29
N ILE A 268 -11.62 1.30 -11.07
CA ILE A 268 -12.21 0.74 -9.84
C ILE A 268 -13.21 1.75 -9.27
N ARG A 269 -14.38 1.27 -8.85
CA ARG A 269 -15.40 2.05 -8.16
C ARG A 269 -15.68 1.42 -6.80
N PHE A 270 -15.86 2.26 -5.78
CA PHE A 270 -16.20 1.80 -4.44
C PHE A 270 -17.70 1.86 -4.20
N SER A 271 -18.31 0.76 -3.76
CA SER A 271 -19.71 0.74 -3.30
C SER A 271 -19.77 0.76 -1.78
N LYS A 272 -20.36 1.83 -1.22
CA LYS A 272 -20.72 1.86 0.20
C LYS A 272 -22.02 1.08 0.36
N ASN A 273 -22.01 0.03 1.18
CA ASN A 273 -23.26 -0.56 1.63
C ASN A 273 -23.95 0.50 2.49
N VAL A 274 -25.10 1.01 2.01
CA VAL A 274 -26.00 1.82 2.82
C VAL A 274 -26.65 0.86 3.81
N SER A 275 -26.13 0.83 5.04
CA SER A 275 -26.80 0.22 6.18
C SER A 275 -28.05 1.00 6.53
#